data_AF-A0A6N7PAQ2-F1
#
_entry.id   AF-A0A6N7PAQ2-F1
#
_cell.length_a   1.000
_cell.length_b   1.000
_cell.length_c   1.000
_cell.angle_alpha   90.00
_cell.angle_beta   90.00
_cell.angle_gamma   90.00
#
_symmetry.space_group_name_H-M   'P 1'
#
loop_
_entity.id
_entity.type
_entity.pdbx_description
1 polymer ?
#
loop_
_entity_poly.entity_id
_entity_poly.type
_entity_poly.pdbx_seq_one_letter_code
_entity_poly.pdbx_strand_id
1 'polypeptide(L)'
;MIKHSTITYAMLLIAMLSHAQDAATVVISPAQPLSAKNTDLRKQVFEWSKAQLSSDDYKHIKAHPSADIFPGKVKEGAAAVTRTVRFTHDQISEALVPVVSRLNYSQPWRDNLYSTGLYAAPGAYIEVTIPKELLDKGIGIQIGAHSDNLNQWVAGKEDWRRMPLIVRTQQLKATTTKIASPFGGLIYVTTAPKAASWVGDVKISRAIEAPLYRAGITTPEEWKTQLQNNKAPWGELATGKVVLTIPDSILQQVTDPAYVMKIWDLIIGGEAELAQIPQPFYRPQRMVIDEHIGGGFMHSGYPVMIHHSPTRRLLSADVIANPLKLMVGSKGGANWGFFHEIGHNMQNLDWVFGGTTEVSCNFFSLYMFDRLLGGRDDAHTGVSNKETQDMMKKYFSEGADYEKWKSSPFLGLIMFRQLQEAFGWETFKKFFREYQALAAKDPDGAYAKTDVQKRDLWASTFSRVSGRNVAPFFEKWGIPISDAVEKELSSLPEWMPYNFTPQQ
;
A
#
# COMPACT_ATOMS: atom_id res chain seq x y z
N MET A 1 72.45 -2.28 36.22
CA MET A 1 71.53 -3.35 35.78
C MET A 1 70.12 -2.81 35.85
N ILE A 2 69.52 -2.61 34.68
CA ILE A 2 68.25 -1.93 34.44
C ILE A 2 67.12 -2.97 34.54
N LYS A 3 66.05 -2.67 35.27
CA LYS A 3 64.71 -3.18 34.93
C LYS A 3 63.68 -2.06 35.12
N HIS A 4 63.25 -1.54 33.97
CA HIS A 4 62.17 -0.58 33.81
C HIS A 4 60.80 -1.25 33.93
N SER A 5 59.86 -0.45 34.44
CA SER A 5 58.42 -0.67 34.43
C SER A 5 57.87 -0.90 33.03
N THR A 6 57.02 -1.92 32.89
CA THR A 6 56.08 -2.02 31.78
C THR A 6 54.75 -2.51 32.33
N ILE A 7 53.96 -1.57 32.87
CA ILE A 7 52.53 -1.76 33.07
C ILE A 7 51.92 -1.57 31.68
N THR A 8 51.45 -2.67 31.11
CA THR A 8 50.93 -2.78 29.75
C THR A 8 49.73 -1.86 29.54
N TYR A 9 49.85 -1.04 28.50
CA TYR A 9 48.87 -0.13 27.87
C TYR A 9 47.57 -0.81 27.37
N ALA A 10 47.26 -2.05 27.80
CA ALA A 10 46.19 -2.88 27.25
C ALA A 10 44.84 -2.71 27.97
N MET A 11 44.80 -2.10 29.16
CA MET A 11 43.53 -1.86 29.89
C MET A 11 42.98 -0.44 29.75
N LEU A 12 43.69 0.48 29.08
CA LEU A 12 43.19 1.85 28.83
C LEU A 12 42.54 2.03 27.44
N LEU A 13 42.56 1.01 26.58
CA LEU A 13 41.96 1.05 25.23
C LEU A 13 40.59 0.37 25.12
N ILE A 14 40.07 -0.20 26.22
CA ILE A 14 38.72 -0.80 26.27
C ILE A 14 37.70 0.16 26.94
N ALA A 15 38.16 1.30 27.45
CA ALA A 15 37.33 2.30 28.14
C ALA A 15 36.98 3.54 27.30
N MET A 16 37.25 3.54 25.99
CA MET A 16 36.77 4.57 25.08
C MET A 16 35.86 3.95 24.01
N LEU A 17 34.58 4.36 24.05
CA LEU A 17 33.48 4.08 23.11
C LEU A 17 32.57 2.88 23.41
N SER A 18 32.14 2.72 24.67
CA SER A 18 30.76 2.28 24.95
C SER A 18 29.92 3.49 25.35
N HIS A 19 29.85 4.49 24.48
CA HIS A 19 28.74 5.45 24.60
C HIS A 19 27.48 4.65 24.33
N ALA A 20 26.65 4.45 25.36
CA ALA A 20 25.29 3.96 25.15
C ALA A 20 24.68 4.86 24.06
N GLN A 21 24.35 4.28 22.91
CA GLN A 21 23.75 5.04 21.82
C GLN A 21 22.43 5.59 22.34
N ASP A 22 22.30 6.92 22.37
CA ASP A 22 21.09 7.59 22.82
C ASP A 22 20.04 7.53 21.70
N ALA A 23 18.83 7.10 22.03
CA ALA A 23 17.69 7.05 21.12
C ALA A 23 17.40 8.39 20.42
N ALA A 24 17.78 9.53 21.01
CA ALA A 24 17.62 10.86 20.42
C ALA A 24 18.68 11.21 19.36
N THR A 25 19.79 10.47 19.31
CA THR A 25 20.95 10.81 18.46
C THR A 25 21.49 9.64 17.63
N VAL A 26 21.02 8.41 17.87
CA VAL A 26 21.44 7.23 17.11
C VAL A 26 21.08 7.38 15.64
N VAL A 27 22.08 7.25 14.77
CA VAL A 27 21.86 7.27 13.32
C VAL A 27 21.49 5.88 12.85
N ILE A 28 20.30 5.74 12.26
CA ILE A 28 19.80 4.49 11.67
C ILE A 28 19.66 4.69 10.18
N SER A 29 20.36 3.88 9.40
CA SER A 29 20.41 3.99 7.93
C SER A 29 20.58 2.63 7.26
N PRO A 30 20.44 2.55 5.93
CA PRO A 30 20.74 1.31 5.20
C PRO A 30 22.20 0.87 5.33
N ALA A 31 23.14 1.82 5.42
CA ALA A 31 24.56 1.55 5.59
C ALA A 31 24.94 1.23 7.05
N GLN A 32 24.12 1.66 8.00
CA GLN A 32 24.29 1.43 9.43
C GLN A 32 22.93 1.08 10.06
N PRO A 33 22.43 -0.15 9.84
CA PRO A 33 21.12 -0.54 10.34
C PRO A 33 21.17 -0.84 11.85
N LEU A 34 20.06 -0.60 12.54
CA LEU A 34 19.92 -0.96 13.96
C LEU A 34 19.57 -2.44 14.09
N SER A 35 20.50 -3.22 14.64
CA SER A 35 20.36 -4.68 14.69
C SER A 35 19.13 -5.15 15.49
N ALA A 36 18.43 -6.16 14.95
CA ALA A 36 17.37 -6.89 15.64
C ALA A 36 17.82 -7.55 16.94
N LYS A 37 19.12 -7.83 17.10
CA LYS A 37 19.68 -8.39 18.33
C LYS A 37 19.84 -7.34 19.44
N ASN A 38 19.84 -6.05 19.12
CA ASN A 38 19.97 -4.97 20.11
C ASN A 38 18.58 -4.56 20.64
N THR A 39 17.95 -5.46 21.40
CA THR A 39 16.56 -5.31 21.86
C THR A 39 16.35 -4.09 22.75
N ASP A 40 17.31 -3.77 23.61
CA ASP A 40 17.21 -2.65 24.55
C ASP A 40 17.23 -1.31 23.82
N LEU A 41 18.18 -1.12 22.90
CA LEU A 41 18.25 0.10 22.10
C LEU A 41 17.03 0.24 21.18
N ARG A 42 16.56 -0.87 20.56
CA ARG A 42 15.34 -0.84 19.74
C ARG A 42 14.12 -0.39 20.53
N LYS A 43 13.97 -0.87 21.77
CA LYS A 43 12.90 -0.44 22.67
C LYS A 43 13.02 1.05 22.98
N GLN A 44 14.22 1.53 23.32
CA GLN A 44 14.46 2.96 23.60
C GLN A 44 14.16 3.84 22.39
N VAL A 45 14.64 3.46 21.20
CA VAL A 45 14.39 4.17 19.93
C VAL A 45 12.91 4.21 19.60
N PHE A 46 12.20 3.09 19.73
CA PHE A 46 10.77 3.02 19.45
C PHE A 46 9.96 3.91 20.40
N GLU A 47 10.20 3.81 21.71
CA GLU A 47 9.49 4.64 22.69
C GLU A 47 9.84 6.13 22.54
N TRP A 48 11.09 6.45 22.23
CA TRP A 48 11.50 7.82 21.91
C TRP A 48 10.75 8.36 20.69
N SER A 49 10.75 7.62 19.57
CA SER A 49 10.02 8.02 18.35
C SER A 49 8.54 8.24 18.65
N LYS A 50 7.92 7.32 19.37
CA LYS A 50 6.51 7.43 19.76
C LYS A 50 6.25 8.69 20.59
N ALA A 51 7.07 8.94 21.63
CA ALA A 51 6.92 10.10 22.50
C ALA A 51 7.06 11.43 21.73
N GLN A 52 8.07 11.54 20.87
CA GLN A 52 8.28 12.76 20.07
C GLN A 52 7.15 12.99 19.06
N LEU A 53 6.68 11.94 18.39
CA LEU A 53 5.61 12.03 17.38
C LEU A 53 4.22 12.22 17.99
N SER A 54 4.04 11.97 19.29
CA SER A 54 2.80 12.26 20.02
C SER A 54 2.78 13.63 20.72
N SER A 55 3.93 14.32 20.80
CA SER A 55 4.04 15.56 21.57
C SER A 55 3.43 16.76 20.83
N ASP A 56 2.60 17.52 21.54
CA ASP A 56 2.08 18.81 21.09
C ASP A 56 3.01 19.99 21.46
N ASP A 57 4.06 19.73 22.24
CA ASP A 57 5.08 20.71 22.60
C ASP A 57 6.12 20.88 21.49
N TYR A 58 5.69 21.55 20.41
CA TYR A 58 6.50 21.80 19.22
C TYR A 58 7.83 22.51 19.50
N LYS A 59 7.98 23.21 20.63
CA LYS A 59 9.19 23.98 20.97
C LYS A 59 10.36 23.06 21.37
N HIS A 60 10.04 21.89 21.91
CA HIS A 60 11.02 20.90 22.37
C HIS A 60 11.33 19.81 21.34
N ILE A 61 10.58 19.77 20.22
CA ILE A 61 10.92 18.89 19.10
C ILE A 61 12.19 19.40 18.44
N LYS A 62 13.19 18.51 18.31
CA LYS A 62 14.46 18.76 17.62
C LYS A 62 14.57 17.83 16.41
N ALA A 63 15.34 18.26 15.42
CA ALA A 63 15.66 17.41 14.28
C ALA A 63 16.44 16.19 14.77
N HIS A 64 15.99 14.99 14.38
CA HIS A 64 16.73 13.77 14.61
C HIS A 64 17.78 13.58 13.52
N PRO A 65 19.01 13.14 13.82
CA PRO A 65 20.06 13.05 12.80
C PRO A 65 19.74 12.07 11.67
N SER A 66 18.99 10.99 11.93
CA SER A 66 18.51 10.09 10.86
C SER A 66 17.59 10.77 9.83
N ALA A 67 17.01 11.94 10.13
CA ALA A 67 16.13 12.65 9.20
C ALA A 67 16.85 13.07 7.91
N ASP A 68 18.15 13.36 7.97
CA ASP A 68 18.97 13.69 6.80
C ASP A 68 19.17 12.49 5.87
N ILE A 69 18.97 11.28 6.37
CA ILE A 69 19.08 10.02 5.62
C ILE A 69 17.71 9.58 5.13
N PHE A 70 16.75 9.47 6.04
CA PHE A 70 15.36 9.12 5.72
C PHE A 70 14.40 9.85 6.67
N PRO A 71 13.44 10.65 6.17
CA PRO A 71 13.04 10.80 4.76
C PRO A 71 14.06 11.47 3.84
N GLY A 72 15.09 12.13 4.37
CA GLY A 72 16.17 12.70 3.58
C GLY A 72 16.37 14.19 3.86
N LYS A 73 17.56 14.66 3.55
CA LYS A 73 17.98 16.04 3.79
C LYS A 73 17.23 17.02 2.89
N VAL A 74 16.70 18.09 3.50
CA VAL A 74 16.24 19.28 2.77
C VAL A 74 17.46 19.96 2.13
N LYS A 75 17.42 20.24 0.83
CA LYS A 75 18.54 20.83 0.10
C LYS A 75 18.84 22.24 0.61
N GLU A 76 20.11 22.62 0.55
CA GLU A 76 20.56 23.96 0.95
C GLU A 76 19.87 25.07 0.16
N GLY A 77 19.66 26.20 0.83
CA GLY A 77 18.93 27.36 0.29
C GLY A 77 17.40 27.19 0.28
N ALA A 78 16.85 26.19 0.96
CA ALA A 78 15.41 26.08 1.16
C ALA A 78 14.85 27.30 1.90
N ALA A 79 13.94 28.02 1.25
CA ALA A 79 13.26 29.16 1.83
C ALA A 79 11.94 28.73 2.47
N ALA A 80 11.62 29.31 3.63
CA ALA A 80 10.32 29.16 4.25
C ALA A 80 9.25 29.89 3.43
N VAL A 81 8.17 29.20 3.11
CA VAL A 81 7.02 29.76 2.37
C VAL A 81 5.75 29.74 3.22
N THR A 82 4.80 30.56 2.77
CA THR A 82 3.42 30.56 3.23
C THR A 82 2.51 30.32 2.04
N ARG A 83 1.62 29.34 2.13
CA ARG A 83 0.62 29.02 1.11
C ARG A 83 -0.75 28.88 1.73
N THR A 84 -1.76 29.36 1.02
CA THR A 84 -3.16 29.07 1.32
C THR A 84 -3.65 28.14 0.22
N VAL A 85 -4.11 26.96 0.60
CA VAL A 85 -4.61 25.95 -0.34
C VAL A 85 -6.06 25.68 0.00
N ARG A 86 -6.92 25.72 -1.02
CA ARG A 86 -8.33 25.38 -0.90
C ARG A 86 -8.53 23.88 -1.05
N PHE A 87 -9.23 23.28 -0.11
CA PHE A 87 -9.55 21.85 -0.11
C PHE A 87 -11.06 21.62 -0.12
N THR A 88 -11.45 20.49 -0.71
CA THR A 88 -12.81 19.95 -0.68
C THR A 88 -12.73 18.54 -0.11
N HIS A 89 -13.53 18.27 0.91
CA HIS A 89 -13.81 16.94 1.41
C HIS A 89 -15.27 16.62 1.15
N ASP A 90 -15.49 15.50 0.47
CA ASP A 90 -16.81 14.93 0.28
C ASP A 90 -16.96 13.73 1.20
N GLN A 91 -18.00 13.76 2.03
CA GLN A 91 -18.41 12.60 2.83
C GLN A 91 -18.66 11.43 1.88
N ILE A 92 -18.15 10.25 2.24
CA ILE A 92 -18.43 9.03 1.49
C ILE A 92 -19.96 8.80 1.38
N SER A 93 -20.42 8.48 0.17
CA SER A 93 -21.83 8.14 -0.06
C SER A 93 -22.25 6.94 0.78
N GLU A 94 -23.42 7.02 1.43
CA GLU A 94 -24.01 5.92 2.18
C GLU A 94 -24.17 4.64 1.34
N ALA A 95 -24.40 4.78 0.02
CA ALA A 95 -24.48 3.63 -0.88
C ALA A 95 -23.14 2.90 -1.07
N LEU A 96 -22.01 3.58 -0.88
CA LEU A 96 -20.67 2.98 -0.97
C LEU A 96 -20.23 2.35 0.35
N VAL A 97 -20.78 2.78 1.49
CA VAL A 97 -20.34 2.32 2.82
C VAL A 97 -20.36 0.80 2.96
N PRO A 98 -21.42 0.06 2.57
CA PRO A 98 -21.42 -1.39 2.71
C PRO A 98 -20.36 -2.10 1.88
N VAL A 99 -20.12 -1.64 0.64
CA VAL A 99 -19.09 -2.20 -0.26
C VAL A 99 -17.70 -1.92 0.30
N VAL A 100 -17.42 -0.66 0.63
CA VAL A 100 -16.13 -0.20 1.12
C VAL A 100 -15.79 -0.82 2.49
N SER A 101 -16.80 -1.12 3.32
CA SER A 101 -16.63 -1.85 4.59
C SER A 101 -16.05 -3.26 4.44
N ARG A 102 -16.04 -3.82 3.22
CA ARG A 102 -15.47 -5.15 2.94
C ARG A 102 -14.06 -5.11 2.38
N LEU A 103 -13.57 -3.93 1.98
CA LEU A 103 -12.26 -3.73 1.36
C LEU A 103 -11.18 -3.49 2.42
N ASN A 104 -11.10 -4.32 3.47
CA ASN A 104 -10.28 -4.04 4.66
C ASN A 104 -8.79 -3.82 4.36
N TYR A 105 -8.25 -4.54 3.37
CA TYR A 105 -6.86 -4.37 2.93
C TYR A 105 -6.56 -2.96 2.42
N SER A 106 -7.56 -2.25 1.88
CA SER A 106 -7.47 -0.84 1.47
C SER A 106 -7.53 0.15 2.63
N GLN A 107 -7.68 -0.34 3.87
CA GLN A 107 -7.80 0.46 5.09
C GLN A 107 -8.85 1.58 4.94
N PRO A 108 -10.11 1.23 4.60
CA PRO A 108 -11.09 2.14 4.03
C PRO A 108 -11.41 3.35 4.92
N TRP A 109 -11.28 3.17 6.23
CA TRP A 109 -11.63 4.18 7.25
C TRP A 109 -10.45 5.00 7.75
N ARG A 110 -9.24 4.80 7.23
CA ARG A 110 -8.15 5.75 7.47
C ARG A 110 -8.51 7.12 6.90
N ASP A 111 -8.04 8.17 7.54
CA ASP A 111 -8.21 9.53 7.05
C ASP A 111 -7.78 9.67 5.60
N ASN A 112 -8.59 10.38 4.82
CA ASN A 112 -8.18 10.85 3.51
C ASN A 112 -7.01 11.80 3.69
N LEU A 113 -5.95 11.59 2.91
CA LEU A 113 -4.79 12.47 2.89
C LEU A 113 -4.93 13.42 1.68
N TYR A 114 -5.02 14.72 1.94
CA TYR A 114 -5.06 15.75 0.92
C TYR A 114 -3.68 16.39 0.75
N SER A 115 -3.11 16.23 -0.45
CA SER A 115 -1.78 16.73 -0.80
C SER A 115 -1.71 18.25 -0.78
N THR A 116 -0.77 18.82 -0.05
CA THR A 116 -0.59 20.29 0.06
C THR A 116 0.42 20.85 -0.94
N GLY A 117 1.35 20.02 -1.45
CA GLY A 117 2.53 20.49 -2.19
C GLY A 117 3.59 21.13 -1.29
N LEU A 118 3.56 20.83 0.02
CA LEU A 118 4.46 21.41 1.01
C LEU A 118 5.17 20.34 1.83
N TYR A 119 6.35 20.70 2.34
CA TYR A 119 7.21 19.87 3.18
C TYR A 119 7.55 20.59 4.49
N ALA A 120 7.49 19.88 5.61
CA ALA A 120 7.95 20.37 6.91
C ALA A 120 9.41 19.98 7.12
N ALA A 121 10.29 20.95 7.41
CA ALA A 121 11.68 20.66 7.73
C ALA A 121 11.81 19.91 9.07
N PRO A 122 12.76 18.97 9.22
CA PRO A 122 13.00 18.28 10.49
C PRO A 122 13.25 19.25 11.64
N GLY A 123 12.57 19.05 12.77
CA GLY A 123 12.71 19.87 13.99
C GLY A 123 12.14 21.29 13.91
N ALA A 124 11.81 21.79 12.72
CA ALA A 124 11.16 23.08 12.57
C ALA A 124 9.63 22.92 12.70
N TYR A 125 8.98 23.89 13.33
CA TYR A 125 7.53 23.92 13.36
C TYR A 125 6.96 24.62 12.12
N ILE A 126 5.87 24.07 11.61
CA ILE A 126 4.94 24.76 10.70
C ILE A 126 3.79 25.36 11.49
N GLU A 127 3.16 26.37 10.93
CA GLU A 127 1.95 26.98 11.47
C GLU A 127 0.79 26.77 10.50
N VAL A 128 -0.29 26.13 10.97
CA VAL A 128 -1.47 25.81 10.19
C VAL A 128 -2.65 26.62 10.73
N THR A 129 -3.27 27.40 9.85
CA THR A 129 -4.44 28.21 10.16
C THR A 129 -5.64 27.73 9.34
N ILE A 130 -6.76 27.50 10.03
CA ILE A 130 -8.05 27.15 9.42
C ILE A 130 -9.14 28.16 9.85
N PRO A 131 -10.13 28.42 8.99
CA PRO A 131 -11.33 29.17 9.35
C PRO A 131 -12.05 28.57 10.56
N LYS A 132 -12.71 29.42 11.36
CA LYS A 132 -13.36 29.02 12.61
C LYS A 132 -14.48 27.99 12.36
N GLU A 133 -15.18 28.12 11.26
CA GLU A 133 -16.26 27.24 10.81
C GLU A 133 -15.81 25.81 10.47
N LEU A 134 -14.49 25.58 10.35
CA LEU A 134 -13.93 24.25 10.06
C LEU A 134 -13.46 23.50 11.32
N LEU A 135 -13.48 24.11 12.51
CA LEU A 135 -12.95 23.49 13.73
C LEU A 135 -13.66 22.18 14.10
N ASP A 136 -14.97 22.11 13.83
CA ASP A 136 -15.79 20.94 14.16
C ASP A 136 -15.87 19.92 13.00
N LYS A 137 -15.08 20.10 11.93
CA LYS A 137 -15.10 19.23 10.75
C LYS A 137 -14.16 18.03 10.83
N GLY A 138 -13.48 17.84 11.96
CA GLY A 138 -12.57 16.71 12.11
C GLY A 138 -11.32 16.83 11.22
N ILE A 139 -10.87 18.05 10.92
CA ILE A 139 -9.65 18.29 10.14
C ILE A 139 -8.38 18.04 10.98
N GLY A 140 -7.47 17.23 10.45
CA GLY A 140 -6.14 17.01 11.00
C GLY A 140 -5.02 17.45 10.05
N ILE A 141 -3.79 17.34 10.55
CA ILE A 141 -2.55 17.49 9.78
C ILE A 141 -1.70 16.25 10.00
N GLN A 142 -1.12 15.76 8.91
CA GLN A 142 -0.11 14.71 8.93
C GLN A 142 1.19 15.21 8.28
N ILE A 143 2.33 14.91 8.90
CA ILE A 143 3.67 15.14 8.37
C ILE A 143 4.31 13.77 8.14
N GLY A 144 4.64 13.48 6.89
CA GLY A 144 5.21 12.20 6.43
C GLY A 144 4.16 11.25 5.83
N ALA A 145 4.58 10.43 4.86
CA ALA A 145 3.71 9.50 4.13
C ALA A 145 3.95 8.01 4.49
N HIS A 146 5.12 7.71 5.07
CA HIS A 146 5.62 6.37 5.34
C HIS A 146 4.94 5.72 6.56
N SER A 147 3.82 5.03 6.36
CA SER A 147 2.94 4.63 7.46
C SER A 147 3.43 3.47 8.33
N ASP A 148 4.51 2.81 7.96
CA ASP A 148 4.87 1.53 8.56
C ASP A 148 5.61 1.68 9.88
N ASN A 149 5.14 0.88 10.85
CA ASN A 149 5.77 0.63 12.13
C ASN A 149 6.75 -0.54 12.01
N LEU A 150 8.05 -0.25 12.04
CA LEU A 150 9.08 -1.28 11.90
C LEU A 150 9.23 -2.19 13.12
N ASN A 151 8.58 -1.88 14.23
CA ASN A 151 8.60 -2.73 15.42
C ASN A 151 7.55 -3.86 15.38
N GLN A 152 6.93 -4.10 14.22
CA GLN A 152 5.89 -5.10 14.03
C GLN A 152 6.16 -5.96 12.79
N TRP A 153 5.39 -7.04 12.65
CA TRP A 153 5.40 -7.92 11.50
C TRP A 153 6.80 -8.47 11.14
N VAL A 154 7.20 -8.44 9.86
CA VAL A 154 8.51 -8.96 9.40
C VAL A 154 9.63 -8.02 9.81
N ALA A 155 9.46 -6.71 9.64
CA ALA A 155 10.44 -5.68 10.03
C ALA A 155 10.80 -5.72 11.53
N GLY A 156 9.86 -6.18 12.37
CA GLY A 156 10.09 -6.41 13.80
C GLY A 156 11.18 -7.44 14.10
N LYS A 157 11.53 -8.28 13.12
CA LYS A 157 12.59 -9.30 13.20
C LYS A 157 13.82 -8.99 12.33
N GLU A 158 13.77 -7.93 11.52
CA GLU A 158 14.88 -7.47 10.68
C GLU A 158 15.68 -6.35 11.33
N ASP A 159 16.93 -6.16 10.90
CA ASP A 159 17.70 -4.97 11.23
C ASP A 159 17.04 -3.72 10.60
N TRP A 160 16.75 -2.71 11.41
CA TRP A 160 16.07 -1.51 10.95
C TRP A 160 17.00 -0.62 10.13
N ARG A 161 16.60 -0.29 8.89
CA ARG A 161 17.34 0.59 7.97
C ARG A 161 16.90 2.07 8.01
N ARG A 162 15.89 2.39 8.80
CA ARG A 162 15.44 3.75 9.13
C ARG A 162 14.83 3.76 10.53
N MET A 163 14.49 4.94 11.03
CA MET A 163 13.75 5.09 12.29
C MET A 163 12.39 4.35 12.24
N PRO A 164 11.96 3.71 13.33
CA PRO A 164 10.83 2.77 13.30
C PRO A 164 9.47 3.43 13.12
N LEU A 165 9.31 4.68 13.57
CA LEU A 165 8.15 5.53 13.36
C LEU A 165 8.64 6.91 12.95
N ILE A 166 8.04 7.49 11.90
CA ILE A 166 8.44 8.80 11.38
C ILE A 166 7.28 9.73 10.99
N VAL A 167 6.03 9.27 11.13
CA VAL A 167 4.83 10.04 10.75
C VAL A 167 4.26 10.76 11.98
N ARG A 168 4.05 12.07 11.86
CA ARG A 168 3.43 12.91 12.90
C ARG A 168 2.02 13.28 12.48
N THR A 169 1.03 13.04 13.34
CA THR A 169 -0.39 13.37 13.09
C THR A 169 -0.97 14.21 14.23
N GLN A 170 -1.72 15.27 13.93
CA GLN A 170 -2.39 16.08 14.96
C GLN A 170 -3.75 16.60 14.47
N GLN A 171 -4.77 16.53 15.32
CA GLN A 171 -6.07 17.13 15.08
C GLN A 171 -6.01 18.65 15.25
N LEU A 172 -6.62 19.42 14.34
CA LEU A 172 -6.71 20.87 14.46
C LEU A 172 -7.88 21.28 15.37
N LYS A 173 -7.58 21.59 16.63
CA LYS A 173 -8.57 21.98 17.65
C LYS A 173 -8.66 23.50 17.88
N ALA A 174 -7.80 24.27 17.22
CA ALA A 174 -7.78 25.72 17.29
C ALA A 174 -7.56 26.29 15.89
N THR A 175 -8.00 27.54 15.67
CA THR A 175 -7.89 28.20 14.37
C THR A 175 -6.46 28.32 13.89
N THR A 176 -5.49 28.34 14.81
CA THR A 176 -4.06 28.27 14.50
C THR A 176 -3.41 27.20 15.37
N THR A 177 -2.73 26.25 14.72
CA THR A 177 -2.01 25.15 15.37
C THR A 177 -0.56 25.16 14.90
N LYS A 178 0.39 24.98 15.83
CA LYS A 178 1.82 24.84 15.54
C LYS A 178 2.22 23.39 15.77
N ILE A 179 2.87 22.80 14.78
CA ILE A 179 3.24 21.39 14.78
C ILE A 179 4.66 21.23 14.24
N ALA A 180 5.44 20.37 14.88
CA ALA A 180 6.80 20.02 14.47
C ALA A 180 6.94 18.49 14.41
N SER A 181 7.83 18.03 13.53
CA SER A 181 8.22 16.62 13.43
C SER A 181 9.73 16.51 13.55
N PRO A 182 10.29 15.59 14.35
CA PRO A 182 11.73 15.39 14.42
C PRO A 182 12.33 14.91 13.08
N PHE A 183 11.51 14.36 12.18
CA PHE A 183 11.95 13.83 10.88
C PHE A 183 11.54 14.69 9.69
N GLY A 184 10.63 15.65 9.88
CA GLY A 184 10.00 16.35 8.77
C GLY A 184 9.16 15.43 7.89
N GLY A 185 8.77 15.90 6.72
CA GLY A 185 7.98 15.13 5.75
C GLY A 185 7.02 15.99 4.92
N LEU A 186 6.44 15.39 3.88
CA LEU A 186 5.32 16.00 3.16
C LEU A 186 4.16 16.29 4.10
N ILE A 187 3.48 17.41 3.89
CA ILE A 187 2.38 17.88 4.73
C ILE A 187 1.06 17.49 4.05
N TYR A 188 0.16 16.90 4.82
CA TYR A 188 -1.18 16.51 4.38
C TYR A 188 -2.21 17.14 5.29
N VAL A 189 -3.29 17.67 4.69
CA VAL A 189 -4.53 17.90 5.43
C VAL A 189 -5.27 16.56 5.50
N THR A 190 -5.80 16.20 6.66
CA THR A 190 -6.46 14.91 6.87
C THR A 190 -7.90 15.07 7.30
N THR A 191 -8.77 14.16 6.88
CA THR A 191 -10.16 14.09 7.35
C THR A 191 -10.67 12.66 7.18
N ALA A 192 -11.37 12.14 8.19
CA ALA A 192 -11.99 10.82 8.12
C ALA A 192 -12.99 10.75 6.94
N PRO A 193 -13.04 9.64 6.18
CA PRO A 193 -13.95 9.50 5.02
C PRO A 193 -15.44 9.72 5.33
N LYS A 194 -15.85 9.44 6.58
CA LYS A 194 -17.24 9.59 7.06
C LYS A 194 -17.52 10.97 7.68
N ALA A 195 -16.54 11.86 7.76
CA ALA A 195 -16.79 13.20 8.27
C ALA A 195 -17.73 13.97 7.33
N ALA A 196 -18.46 14.93 7.87
CA ALA A 196 -19.36 15.76 7.07
C ALA A 196 -18.56 16.55 6.01
N SER A 197 -19.12 16.67 4.81
CA SER A 197 -18.50 17.44 3.72
C SER A 197 -18.14 18.86 4.15
N TRP A 198 -17.02 19.35 3.62
CA TRP A 198 -16.54 20.70 3.86
C TRP A 198 -15.70 21.21 2.69
N VAL A 199 -15.68 22.52 2.52
CA VAL A 199 -14.79 23.23 1.60
C VAL A 199 -14.18 24.38 2.36
N GLY A 200 -12.88 24.58 2.24
CA GLY A 200 -12.23 25.66 2.95
C GLY A 200 -10.77 25.85 2.63
N ASP A 201 -10.28 27.02 3.01
CA ASP A 201 -8.90 27.42 2.80
C ASP A 201 -8.08 27.04 4.03
N VAL A 202 -6.96 26.36 3.81
CA VAL A 202 -6.00 26.03 4.86
C VAL A 202 -4.70 26.78 4.56
N LYS A 203 -4.31 27.67 5.48
CA LYS A 203 -3.06 28.43 5.38
C LYS A 203 -1.96 27.70 6.14
N ILE A 204 -0.86 27.40 5.46
CA ILE A 204 0.31 26.73 6.03
C ILE A 204 1.51 27.64 5.85
N SER A 205 2.15 28.00 6.96
CA SER A 205 3.32 28.90 7.01
C SER A 205 4.55 28.17 7.55
N ARG A 206 5.74 28.66 7.19
CA ARG A 206 7.05 28.09 7.59
C ARG A 206 7.32 26.70 6.98
N ALA A 207 6.64 26.37 5.90
CA ALA A 207 6.87 25.14 5.14
C ALA A 207 7.90 25.38 4.03
N ILE A 208 8.26 24.32 3.31
CA ILE A 208 9.09 24.35 2.10
C ILE A 208 8.22 23.87 0.94
N GLU A 209 8.40 24.44 -0.26
CA GLU A 209 7.74 23.94 -1.47
C GLU A 209 8.20 22.52 -1.80
N ALA A 210 7.25 21.65 -2.11
CA ALA A 210 7.49 20.31 -2.61
C ALA A 210 6.79 20.12 -3.97
N PRO A 211 7.42 19.45 -4.95
CA PRO A 211 6.81 19.22 -6.24
C PRO A 211 5.49 18.46 -6.09
N LEU A 212 4.44 18.98 -6.72
CA LEU A 212 3.14 18.37 -6.82
C LEU A 212 2.60 18.55 -8.23
N TYR A 213 2.71 17.51 -9.04
CA TYR A 213 2.02 17.44 -10.31
C TYR A 213 0.57 16.99 -10.09
N ARG A 214 -0.39 17.76 -10.59
CA ARG A 214 -1.81 17.38 -10.63
C ARG A 214 -2.27 17.28 -12.08
N ALA A 215 -2.73 16.10 -12.48
CA ALA A 215 -3.22 15.87 -13.84
C ALA A 215 -4.35 16.85 -14.19
N GLY A 216 -4.23 17.51 -15.36
CA GLY A 216 -5.19 18.50 -15.83
C GLY A 216 -5.12 19.87 -15.14
N ILE A 217 -4.25 20.06 -14.14
CA ILE A 217 -4.08 21.32 -13.41
C ILE A 217 -2.66 21.87 -13.62
N THR A 218 -1.62 21.06 -13.37
CA THR A 218 -0.23 21.49 -13.46
C THR A 218 0.24 21.50 -14.92
N THR A 219 0.72 22.65 -15.39
CA THR A 219 1.27 22.77 -16.75
C THR A 219 2.69 22.16 -16.84
N PRO A 220 3.17 21.78 -18.05
CA PRO A 220 4.55 21.34 -18.23
C PRO A 220 5.59 22.36 -17.74
N GLU A 221 5.35 23.66 -17.96
CA GLU A 221 6.23 24.74 -17.55
C GLU A 221 6.25 24.92 -16.04
N GLU A 222 5.09 24.84 -15.38
CA GLU A 222 4.98 24.82 -13.93
C GLU A 222 5.71 23.62 -13.34
N TRP A 223 5.52 22.43 -13.91
CA TRP A 223 6.20 21.22 -13.47
C TRP A 223 7.72 21.36 -13.54
N LYS A 224 8.24 21.82 -14.68
CA LYS A 224 9.66 22.09 -14.87
C LYS A 224 10.18 23.10 -13.83
N THR A 225 9.42 24.16 -13.58
CA THR A 225 9.78 25.20 -12.60
C THR A 225 9.81 24.64 -11.17
N GLN A 226 8.83 23.81 -10.81
CA GLN A 226 8.80 23.12 -9.51
C GLN A 226 10.04 22.23 -9.32
N LEU A 227 10.40 21.42 -10.33
CA LEU A 227 11.57 20.55 -10.27
C LEU A 227 12.89 21.32 -10.17
N GLN A 228 13.04 22.39 -10.95
CA GLN A 228 14.25 23.24 -10.94
C GLN A 228 14.47 23.91 -9.57
N ASN A 229 13.38 24.34 -8.93
CA ASN A 229 13.43 25.01 -7.64
C ASN A 229 13.32 24.06 -6.45
N ASN A 230 13.18 22.74 -6.67
CA ASN A 230 12.86 21.80 -5.61
C ASN A 230 13.99 21.69 -4.56
N LYS A 231 13.63 21.96 -3.30
CA LYS A 231 14.48 21.75 -2.12
C LYS A 231 13.97 20.67 -1.17
N ALA A 232 12.77 20.14 -1.39
CA ALA A 232 12.22 19.04 -0.62
C ALA A 232 12.76 17.67 -1.11
N PRO A 233 12.96 16.70 -0.19
CA PRO A 233 13.43 15.36 -0.54
C PRO A 233 12.38 14.49 -1.24
N TRP A 234 11.10 14.87 -1.17
CA TRP A 234 9.96 14.12 -1.70
C TRP A 234 8.98 15.06 -2.40
N GLY A 235 8.18 14.50 -3.30
CA GLY A 235 7.07 15.15 -3.98
C GLY A 235 6.05 14.12 -4.48
N GLU A 236 5.03 14.60 -5.17
CA GLU A 236 3.90 13.76 -5.58
C GLU A 236 3.46 13.99 -7.03
N LEU A 237 3.02 12.91 -7.67
CA LEU A 237 2.26 12.94 -8.93
C LEU A 237 0.84 12.45 -8.64
N ALA A 238 -0.18 13.21 -9.02
CA ALA A 238 -1.55 13.00 -8.57
C ALA A 238 -2.60 13.09 -9.68
N THR A 239 -3.59 12.21 -9.60
CA THR A 239 -4.89 12.29 -10.31
C THR A 239 -6.03 12.15 -9.30
N GLY A 240 -7.28 12.14 -9.79
CA GLY A 240 -8.44 11.78 -8.99
C GLY A 240 -8.49 10.31 -8.55
N LYS A 241 -7.68 9.42 -9.16
CA LYS A 241 -7.68 7.97 -8.88
C LYS A 241 -6.44 7.50 -8.13
N VAL A 242 -5.30 8.15 -8.28
CA VAL A 242 -4.03 7.71 -7.68
C VAL A 242 -3.11 8.88 -7.34
N VAL A 243 -2.36 8.73 -6.25
CA VAL A 243 -1.24 9.61 -5.90
C VAL A 243 0.02 8.77 -5.66
N LEU A 244 1.09 9.10 -6.39
CA LEU A 244 2.40 8.51 -6.23
C LEU A 244 3.27 9.44 -5.39
N THR A 245 3.75 8.97 -4.25
CA THR A 245 4.71 9.68 -3.39
C THR A 245 6.09 9.09 -3.62
N ILE A 246 6.97 9.87 -4.25
CA ILE A 246 8.27 9.40 -4.72
C ILE A 246 9.39 10.39 -4.34
N PRO A 247 10.62 9.91 -4.14
CA PRO A 247 11.76 10.75 -3.79
C PRO A 247 12.15 11.66 -4.97
N ASP A 248 12.77 12.79 -4.65
CA ASP A 248 13.23 13.77 -5.62
C ASP A 248 14.14 13.15 -6.70
N SER A 249 14.99 12.19 -6.34
CA SER A 249 15.87 11.49 -7.30
C SER A 249 15.10 10.82 -8.45
N ILE A 250 13.86 10.39 -8.22
CA ILE A 250 12.99 9.81 -9.26
C ILE A 250 12.18 10.91 -9.95
N LEU A 251 11.66 11.89 -9.19
CA LEU A 251 10.88 13.01 -9.75
C LEU A 251 11.66 13.76 -10.84
N GLN A 252 12.96 13.97 -10.63
CA GLN A 252 13.84 14.64 -11.59
C GLN A 252 14.02 13.86 -12.90
N GLN A 253 13.66 12.57 -12.92
CA GLN A 253 13.72 11.71 -14.12
C GLN A 253 12.38 11.67 -14.88
N VAL A 254 11.30 12.24 -14.33
CA VAL A 254 9.96 12.23 -14.92
C VAL A 254 9.81 13.35 -15.94
N THR A 255 10.01 13.03 -17.21
CA THR A 255 9.91 14.00 -18.33
C THR A 255 8.48 14.28 -18.78
N ASP A 256 7.58 13.29 -18.67
CA ASP A 256 6.16 13.42 -19.05
C ASP A 256 5.26 12.88 -17.92
N PRO A 257 5.00 13.69 -16.88
CA PRO A 257 4.15 13.26 -15.77
C PRO A 257 2.69 13.04 -16.21
N ALA A 258 2.22 13.67 -17.29
CA ALA A 258 0.86 13.48 -17.79
C ALA A 258 0.69 12.06 -18.33
N TYR A 259 1.65 11.57 -19.11
CA TYR A 259 1.63 10.20 -19.62
C TYR A 259 1.76 9.17 -18.50
N VAL A 260 2.67 9.39 -17.53
CA VAL A 260 2.80 8.53 -16.34
C VAL A 260 1.46 8.38 -15.63
N MET A 261 0.83 9.51 -15.30
CA MET A 261 -0.41 9.50 -14.54
C MET A 261 -1.60 8.96 -15.31
N LYS A 262 -1.64 9.13 -16.64
CA LYS A 262 -2.65 8.50 -17.49
C LYS A 262 -2.58 6.98 -17.44
N ILE A 263 -1.38 6.40 -17.43
CA ILE A 263 -1.21 4.94 -17.31
C ILE A 263 -1.69 4.45 -15.95
N TRP A 264 -1.35 5.13 -14.86
CA TRP A 264 -1.87 4.78 -13.55
C TRP A 264 -3.40 4.91 -13.43
N ASP A 265 -4.00 5.90 -14.09
CA ASP A 265 -5.46 6.04 -14.15
C ASP A 265 -6.14 4.88 -14.89
N LEU A 266 -5.47 4.31 -15.89
CA LEU A 266 -5.92 3.10 -16.59
C LEU A 266 -5.79 1.86 -15.70
N ILE A 267 -4.70 1.75 -14.94
CA ILE A 267 -4.46 0.63 -14.01
C ILE A 267 -5.50 0.63 -12.90
N ILE A 268 -5.60 1.72 -12.12
CA ILE A 268 -6.58 1.82 -11.03
C ILE A 268 -8.02 1.72 -11.57
N GLY A 269 -8.27 2.33 -12.73
CA GLY A 269 -9.58 2.26 -13.39
C GLY A 269 -9.96 0.85 -13.81
N GLY A 270 -9.03 0.08 -14.37
CA GLY A 270 -9.26 -1.29 -14.84
C GLY A 270 -9.48 -2.26 -13.67
N GLU A 271 -8.70 -2.17 -12.60
CA GLU A 271 -8.93 -3.02 -11.43
C GLU A 271 -10.25 -2.68 -10.72
N ALA A 272 -10.59 -1.39 -10.61
CA ALA A 272 -11.89 -0.97 -10.11
C ALA A 272 -13.04 -1.40 -11.03
N GLU A 273 -12.83 -1.42 -12.35
CA GLU A 273 -13.78 -1.97 -13.32
C GLU A 273 -14.00 -3.45 -13.06
N LEU A 274 -12.95 -4.27 -12.93
CA LEU A 274 -13.14 -5.68 -12.61
C LEU A 274 -13.87 -5.85 -11.28
N ALA A 275 -13.45 -5.13 -10.24
CA ALA A 275 -14.05 -5.17 -8.90
C ALA A 275 -15.48 -4.65 -8.85
N GLN A 276 -15.94 -4.02 -9.94
CA GLN A 276 -17.23 -3.34 -10.06
C GLN A 276 -17.40 -2.21 -9.04
N ILE A 277 -16.31 -1.55 -8.66
CA ILE A 277 -16.33 -0.45 -7.70
C ILE A 277 -16.85 0.81 -8.40
N PRO A 278 -17.97 1.42 -7.93
CA PRO A 278 -18.51 2.62 -8.55
C PRO A 278 -17.49 3.77 -8.57
N GLN A 279 -17.49 4.52 -9.68
CA GLN A 279 -16.64 5.68 -9.89
C GLN A 279 -17.49 6.97 -9.94
N PRO A 280 -16.96 8.13 -9.52
CA PRO A 280 -15.64 8.30 -8.89
C PRO A 280 -15.59 7.66 -7.50
N PHE A 281 -14.45 7.07 -7.14
CA PHE A 281 -14.23 6.55 -5.80
C PHE A 281 -14.07 7.70 -4.80
N TYR A 282 -14.36 7.46 -3.51
CA TYR A 282 -14.38 8.51 -2.48
C TYR A 282 -12.99 9.10 -2.16
N ARG A 283 -11.92 8.46 -2.61
CA ARG A 283 -10.53 8.93 -2.50
C ARG A 283 -9.64 8.30 -3.57
N PRO A 284 -8.52 8.93 -3.97
CA PRO A 284 -7.52 8.26 -4.78
C PRO A 284 -6.81 7.17 -3.98
N GLN A 285 -6.34 6.12 -4.65
CA GLN A 285 -5.33 5.19 -4.12
C GLN A 285 -4.02 5.95 -3.86
N ARG A 286 -3.19 5.46 -2.92
CA ARG A 286 -1.90 6.08 -2.61
C ARG A 286 -0.79 5.05 -2.64
N MET A 287 0.35 5.43 -3.22
CA MET A 287 1.54 4.58 -3.30
C MET A 287 2.73 5.35 -2.76
N VAL A 288 3.45 4.77 -1.81
CA VAL A 288 4.56 5.41 -1.13
C VAL A 288 5.78 4.50 -1.20
N ILE A 289 6.87 5.04 -1.75
CA ILE A 289 8.18 4.37 -1.67
C ILE A 289 8.73 4.51 -0.26
N ASP A 290 9.35 3.46 0.27
CA ASP A 290 10.01 3.45 1.58
C ASP A 290 11.30 2.60 1.55
N GLU A 291 12.30 3.03 2.31
CA GLU A 291 13.56 2.30 2.52
C GLU A 291 13.36 0.99 3.29
N HIS A 292 12.37 0.95 4.18
CA HIS A 292 12.04 -0.24 4.95
C HIS A 292 10.54 -0.25 5.22
N ILE A 293 9.86 -1.26 4.69
CA ILE A 293 8.43 -1.51 4.93
C ILE A 293 8.26 -2.61 5.97
N GLY A 294 7.05 -2.76 6.51
CA GLY A 294 6.71 -3.74 7.54
C GLY A 294 6.96 -5.19 7.13
N GLY A 295 6.92 -5.49 5.82
CA GLY A 295 7.20 -6.81 5.26
C GLY A 295 7.00 -6.86 3.75
N GLY A 296 7.63 -7.85 3.11
CA GLY A 296 7.52 -8.09 1.67
C GLY A 296 8.33 -7.13 0.80
N PHE A 297 8.05 -7.18 -0.51
CA PHE A 297 8.60 -6.26 -1.51
C PHE A 297 7.68 -5.05 -1.71
N MET A 298 6.38 -5.27 -1.57
CA MET A 298 5.34 -4.26 -1.45
C MET A 298 4.29 -4.83 -0.48
N HIS A 299 3.38 -3.98 0.02
CA HIS A 299 2.15 -4.46 0.63
C HIS A 299 1.00 -3.45 0.44
N SER A 300 -0.21 -3.98 0.42
CA SER A 300 -1.46 -3.25 0.29
C SER A 300 -1.74 -2.32 1.48
N GLY A 301 -2.67 -1.39 1.30
CA GLY A 301 -3.00 -0.40 2.32
C GLY A 301 -3.41 0.95 1.77
N TYR A 302 -3.59 1.89 2.69
CA TYR A 302 -3.67 3.31 2.37
C TYR A 302 -2.61 4.07 3.18
N PRO A 303 -1.38 4.21 2.65
CA PRO A 303 -0.93 3.88 1.29
C PRO A 303 -0.57 2.39 1.06
N VAL A 304 -0.48 2.00 -0.21
CA VAL A 304 0.33 0.86 -0.67
C VAL A 304 1.79 1.23 -0.46
N MET A 305 2.51 0.42 0.30
CA MET A 305 3.91 0.66 0.64
C MET A 305 4.81 -0.14 -0.28
N ILE A 306 5.82 0.52 -0.82
CA ILE A 306 6.70 -0.04 -1.84
C ILE A 306 8.13 0.00 -1.32
N HIS A 307 8.73 -1.16 -1.14
CA HIS A 307 10.11 -1.24 -0.72
C HIS A 307 11.02 -0.79 -1.86
N HIS A 308 11.84 0.22 -1.59
CA HIS A 308 12.98 0.59 -2.41
C HIS A 308 14.20 0.69 -1.54
N SER A 309 15.22 -0.11 -1.83
CA SER A 309 16.52 0.03 -1.17
C SER A 309 17.61 -0.11 -2.23
N PRO A 310 18.34 0.98 -2.55
CA PRO A 310 19.49 0.93 -3.44
C PRO A 310 20.54 -0.09 -2.96
N THR A 311 20.73 -0.21 -1.64
CA THR A 311 21.67 -1.18 -1.04
C THR A 311 21.24 -2.64 -1.26
N ARG A 312 19.93 -2.90 -1.43
CA ARG A 312 19.39 -4.22 -1.79
C ARG A 312 19.09 -4.37 -3.29
N ARG A 313 19.50 -3.39 -4.13
CA ARG A 313 19.30 -3.37 -5.59
C ARG A 313 17.82 -3.54 -6.01
N LEU A 314 16.89 -3.02 -5.23
CA LEU A 314 15.45 -3.11 -5.53
C LEU A 314 15.00 -1.95 -6.43
N LEU A 315 14.43 -2.30 -7.59
CA LEU A 315 14.16 -1.37 -8.69
C LEU A 315 12.70 -0.86 -8.78
N SER A 316 11.85 -1.11 -7.78
CA SER A 316 10.44 -0.66 -7.80
C SER A 316 10.29 0.84 -8.07
N ALA A 317 11.22 1.61 -7.49
CA ALA A 317 11.41 3.04 -7.73
C ALA A 317 11.56 3.39 -9.21
N ASP A 318 12.36 2.63 -9.95
CA ASP A 318 12.63 2.90 -11.36
C ASP A 318 11.46 2.52 -12.27
N VAL A 319 10.48 1.76 -11.75
CA VAL A 319 9.31 1.27 -12.49
C VAL A 319 8.08 2.14 -12.23
N ILE A 320 7.85 2.58 -10.99
CA ILE A 320 6.61 3.28 -10.60
C ILE A 320 6.33 4.54 -11.45
N ALA A 321 7.38 5.25 -11.85
CA ALA A 321 7.29 6.48 -12.62
C ALA A 321 7.75 6.32 -14.09
N ASN A 322 7.95 5.08 -14.55
CA ASN A 322 8.41 4.79 -15.91
C ASN A 322 7.43 3.86 -16.64
N PRO A 323 6.53 4.41 -17.47
CA PRO A 323 5.53 3.64 -18.21
C PRO A 323 6.13 2.53 -19.08
N LEU A 324 7.29 2.76 -19.68
CA LEU A 324 7.95 1.78 -20.56
C LEU A 324 8.40 0.52 -19.78
N LYS A 325 8.68 0.66 -18.48
CA LYS A 325 9.00 -0.47 -17.61
C LYS A 325 7.76 -1.07 -16.96
N LEU A 326 6.80 -0.23 -16.56
CA LEU A 326 5.56 -0.66 -15.92
C LEU A 326 4.69 -1.52 -16.83
N MET A 327 4.71 -1.24 -18.14
CA MET A 327 3.86 -1.86 -19.15
C MET A 327 4.46 -3.11 -19.81
N VAL A 328 5.55 -3.66 -19.27
CA VAL A 328 6.22 -4.84 -19.82
C VAL A 328 6.28 -5.94 -18.77
N GLY A 329 5.88 -7.16 -19.15
CA GLY A 329 5.97 -8.36 -18.30
C GLY A 329 7.38 -8.54 -17.71
N SER A 330 7.47 -8.81 -16.41
CA SER A 330 8.75 -8.95 -15.70
C SER A 330 8.91 -10.27 -14.94
N LYS A 331 8.17 -11.30 -15.36
CA LYS A 331 8.17 -12.65 -14.79
C LYS A 331 7.92 -12.69 -13.28
N GLY A 332 7.16 -11.73 -12.78
CA GLY A 332 6.82 -11.57 -11.36
C GLY A 332 7.60 -10.48 -10.63
N GLY A 333 8.30 -9.61 -11.35
CA GLY A 333 8.91 -8.41 -10.78
C GLY A 333 7.91 -7.30 -10.47
N ALA A 334 8.41 -6.06 -10.44
CA ALA A 334 7.69 -4.93 -9.87
C ALA A 334 6.32 -4.64 -10.53
N ASN A 335 6.17 -4.85 -11.84
CA ASN A 335 4.90 -4.59 -12.51
C ASN A 335 3.76 -5.50 -12.00
N TRP A 336 4.02 -6.81 -11.85
CA TRP A 336 3.08 -7.74 -11.22
C TRP A 336 2.83 -7.33 -9.77
N GLY A 337 3.89 -6.97 -9.03
CA GLY A 337 3.78 -6.49 -7.65
C GLY A 337 2.80 -5.34 -7.49
N PHE A 338 2.86 -4.32 -8.36
CA PHE A 338 1.91 -3.20 -8.30
C PHE A 338 0.46 -3.65 -8.48
N PHE A 339 0.16 -4.43 -9.52
CA PHE A 339 -1.21 -4.92 -9.76
C PHE A 339 -1.68 -5.87 -8.66
N HIS A 340 -0.78 -6.63 -8.08
CA HIS A 340 -1.06 -7.53 -6.97
C HIS A 340 -1.49 -6.76 -5.71
N GLU A 341 -0.77 -5.70 -5.33
CA GLU A 341 -1.11 -4.90 -4.16
C GLU A 341 -2.35 -4.03 -4.34
N ILE A 342 -2.57 -3.49 -5.55
CA ILE A 342 -3.83 -2.80 -5.86
C ILE A 342 -4.97 -3.82 -5.81
N GLY A 343 -4.73 -5.04 -6.31
CA GLY A 343 -5.68 -6.14 -6.26
C GLY A 343 -6.09 -6.49 -4.82
N HIS A 344 -5.15 -6.49 -3.87
CA HIS A 344 -5.47 -6.60 -2.44
C HIS A 344 -6.40 -5.49 -1.97
N ASN A 345 -6.16 -4.23 -2.36
CA ASN A 345 -7.07 -3.12 -2.06
C ASN A 345 -8.47 -3.28 -2.68
N MET A 346 -8.62 -4.10 -3.73
CA MET A 346 -9.90 -4.43 -4.36
C MET A 346 -10.55 -5.70 -3.81
N GLN A 347 -9.89 -6.45 -2.92
CA GLN A 347 -10.45 -7.67 -2.34
C GLN A 347 -11.58 -7.37 -1.37
N ASN A 348 -12.72 -8.02 -1.59
CA ASN A 348 -13.83 -8.01 -0.66
C ASN A 348 -13.80 -9.30 0.18
N LEU A 349 -13.68 -9.11 1.49
CA LEU A 349 -13.51 -10.20 2.46
C LEU A 349 -14.64 -11.23 2.48
N ASP A 350 -15.81 -10.93 1.94
CA ASP A 350 -16.94 -11.85 1.90
C ASP A 350 -16.70 -13.03 0.95
N TRP A 351 -15.87 -12.86 -0.08
CA TRP A 351 -15.47 -13.94 -1.00
C TRP A 351 -14.02 -14.40 -0.85
N VAL A 352 -13.25 -13.77 0.05
CA VAL A 352 -11.91 -14.25 0.44
C VAL A 352 -12.06 -15.33 1.52
N PHE A 353 -11.87 -16.58 1.14
CA PHE A 353 -11.86 -17.76 2.00
C PHE A 353 -10.44 -18.31 2.19
N GLY A 354 -10.32 -19.39 2.94
CA GLY A 354 -9.06 -20.01 3.35
C GLY A 354 -8.12 -20.24 2.16
N GLY A 355 -6.88 -19.77 2.30
CA GLY A 355 -5.86 -19.84 1.26
C GLY A 355 -6.03 -18.88 0.09
N THR A 356 -7.11 -18.08 0.01
CA THR A 356 -7.35 -17.24 -1.17
C THR A 356 -6.95 -15.78 -1.05
N THR A 357 -6.39 -15.33 0.09
CA THR A 357 -5.88 -13.97 0.25
C THR A 357 -4.84 -13.65 -0.82
N GLU A 358 -3.82 -14.50 -0.99
CA GLU A 358 -2.75 -14.33 -2.00
C GLU A 358 -3.13 -14.86 -3.39
N VAL A 359 -4.37 -15.31 -3.56
CA VAL A 359 -4.89 -15.88 -4.80
C VAL A 359 -5.78 -14.89 -5.50
N SER A 360 -6.79 -14.40 -4.79
CA SER A 360 -7.89 -13.64 -5.37
C SER A 360 -7.54 -12.17 -5.62
N CYS A 361 -6.49 -11.64 -4.99
CA CYS A 361 -5.87 -10.37 -5.40
C CYS A 361 -5.32 -10.46 -6.83
N ASN A 362 -4.85 -11.64 -7.26
CA ASN A 362 -4.31 -11.84 -8.60
C ASN A 362 -5.38 -11.94 -9.69
N PHE A 363 -6.69 -11.94 -9.36
CA PHE A 363 -7.73 -11.78 -10.37
C PHE A 363 -7.56 -10.44 -11.10
N PHE A 364 -7.24 -9.39 -10.34
CA PHE A 364 -7.01 -8.05 -10.84
C PHE A 364 -5.72 -7.98 -11.67
N SER A 365 -4.64 -8.63 -11.20
CA SER A 365 -3.40 -8.73 -11.97
C SER A 365 -3.62 -9.43 -13.31
N LEU A 366 -4.26 -10.61 -13.32
CA LEU A 366 -4.58 -11.32 -14.57
C LEU A 366 -5.44 -10.47 -15.51
N TYR A 367 -6.44 -9.78 -14.98
CA TYR A 367 -7.30 -8.89 -15.76
C TYR A 367 -6.54 -7.73 -16.41
N MET A 368 -5.64 -7.09 -15.66
CA MET A 368 -4.82 -6.00 -16.20
C MET A 368 -3.84 -6.48 -17.26
N PHE A 369 -3.25 -7.66 -17.10
CA PHE A 369 -2.41 -8.25 -18.14
C PHE A 369 -3.21 -8.55 -19.42
N ASP A 370 -4.40 -9.14 -19.29
CA ASP A 370 -5.26 -9.44 -20.44
C ASP A 370 -5.73 -8.17 -21.18
N ARG A 371 -6.13 -7.14 -20.43
CA ARG A 371 -6.84 -5.97 -20.97
C ARG A 371 -5.94 -4.81 -21.33
N LEU A 372 -4.82 -4.66 -20.64
CA LEU A 372 -3.94 -3.51 -20.78
C LEU A 372 -2.58 -3.89 -21.38
N LEU A 373 -2.00 -5.04 -21.02
CA LEU A 373 -0.70 -5.49 -21.56
C LEU A 373 -0.84 -6.43 -22.77
N GLY A 374 -2.07 -6.81 -23.15
CA GLY A 374 -2.35 -7.60 -24.35
C GLY A 374 -2.07 -9.09 -24.21
N GLY A 375 -1.88 -9.59 -22.99
CA GLY A 375 -1.63 -11.01 -22.73
C GLY A 375 -0.87 -11.24 -21.43
N ARG A 376 -0.71 -12.53 -21.07
CA ARG A 376 -0.06 -12.97 -19.83
C ARG A 376 1.39 -13.42 -20.03
N ASP A 377 1.92 -13.22 -21.22
CA ASP A 377 3.31 -13.55 -21.53
C ASP A 377 4.25 -12.76 -20.63
N ASP A 378 5.20 -13.47 -20.02
CA ASP A 378 6.13 -12.94 -19.04
C ASP A 378 5.47 -12.17 -17.87
N ALA A 379 4.19 -12.40 -17.58
CA ALA A 379 3.50 -11.72 -16.49
C ALA A 379 4.07 -12.14 -15.12
N HIS A 380 4.02 -13.44 -14.85
CA HIS A 380 4.61 -14.08 -13.67
C HIS A 380 5.00 -15.51 -14.00
N THR A 381 6.16 -15.99 -13.50
CA THR A 381 6.63 -17.35 -13.78
C THR A 381 5.58 -18.40 -13.37
N GLY A 382 4.99 -18.23 -12.19
CA GLY A 382 3.91 -19.08 -11.65
C GLY A 382 2.60 -19.11 -12.44
N VAL A 383 2.37 -18.22 -13.42
CA VAL A 383 1.20 -18.29 -14.33
C VAL A 383 1.56 -18.75 -15.74
N SER A 384 2.83 -19.07 -15.99
CA SER A 384 3.26 -19.65 -17.26
C SER A 384 2.58 -21.00 -17.49
N ASN A 385 2.41 -21.37 -18.77
CA ASN A 385 1.79 -22.65 -19.15
C ASN A 385 2.56 -23.84 -18.56
N LYS A 386 3.89 -23.80 -18.60
CA LYS A 386 4.73 -24.87 -18.05
C LYS A 386 4.52 -25.05 -16.55
N GLU A 387 4.68 -23.99 -15.76
CA GLU A 387 4.52 -24.05 -14.30
C GLU A 387 3.09 -24.45 -13.91
N THR A 388 2.09 -23.94 -14.63
CA THR A 388 0.68 -24.32 -14.44
C THR A 388 0.48 -25.82 -14.62
N GLN A 389 0.96 -26.40 -15.71
CA GLN A 389 0.82 -27.84 -15.98
C GLN A 389 1.60 -28.69 -14.97
N ASP A 390 2.83 -28.30 -14.63
CA ASP A 390 3.66 -29.03 -13.67
C ASP A 390 3.03 -29.04 -12.27
N MET A 391 2.52 -27.90 -11.80
CA MET A 391 1.81 -27.81 -10.51
C MET A 391 0.54 -28.66 -10.49
N MET A 392 -0.27 -28.61 -11.55
CA MET A 392 -1.50 -29.42 -11.64
C MET A 392 -1.19 -30.91 -11.64
N LYS A 393 -0.27 -31.38 -12.48
CA LYS A 393 0.11 -32.80 -12.56
C LYS A 393 0.58 -33.32 -11.21
N LYS A 394 1.46 -32.58 -10.55
CA LYS A 394 1.94 -32.92 -9.22
C LYS A 394 0.80 -32.99 -8.21
N TYR A 395 -0.01 -31.93 -8.11
CA TYR A 395 -1.10 -31.83 -7.13
C TYR A 395 -2.10 -32.98 -7.26
N PHE A 396 -2.57 -33.29 -8.48
CA PHE A 396 -3.52 -34.37 -8.67
C PHE A 396 -2.90 -35.76 -8.51
N SER A 397 -1.62 -35.95 -8.83
CA SER A 397 -0.93 -37.22 -8.59
C SER A 397 -0.74 -37.55 -7.10
N GLU A 398 -0.63 -36.52 -6.25
CA GLU A 398 -0.47 -36.65 -4.80
C GLU A 398 -1.80 -36.74 -4.04
N GLY A 399 -2.94 -36.70 -4.75
CA GLY A 399 -4.28 -36.59 -4.19
C GLY A 399 -4.64 -35.15 -3.83
N ALA A 400 -5.73 -34.67 -4.43
CA ALA A 400 -6.27 -33.33 -4.17
C ALA A 400 -6.70 -33.20 -2.70
N ASP A 401 -6.31 -32.11 -2.06
CA ASP A 401 -6.54 -31.85 -0.64
C ASP A 401 -6.58 -30.35 -0.37
N TYR A 402 -7.55 -29.92 0.43
CA TYR A 402 -7.78 -28.50 0.70
C TYR A 402 -6.61 -27.83 1.41
N GLU A 403 -5.98 -28.49 2.39
CA GLU A 403 -4.87 -27.90 3.13
C GLU A 403 -3.62 -27.75 2.25
N LYS A 404 -3.33 -28.74 1.41
CA LYS A 404 -2.29 -28.63 0.38
C LYS A 404 -2.59 -27.49 -0.59
N TRP A 405 -3.82 -27.38 -1.07
CA TRP A 405 -4.24 -26.32 -1.99
C TRP A 405 -4.06 -24.93 -1.40
N LYS A 406 -4.51 -24.71 -0.15
CA LYS A 406 -4.38 -23.43 0.56
C LYS A 406 -2.95 -22.96 0.74
N SER A 407 -2.00 -23.90 0.80
CA SER A 407 -0.58 -23.59 1.03
C SER A 407 0.15 -23.03 -0.20
N SER A 408 -0.48 -23.05 -1.39
CA SER A 408 0.14 -22.65 -2.65
C SER A 408 -0.73 -21.66 -3.43
N PRO A 409 -0.45 -20.35 -3.35
CA PRO A 409 -1.26 -19.32 -4.00
C PRO A 409 -1.38 -19.49 -5.53
N PHE A 410 -0.28 -19.84 -6.21
CA PHE A 410 -0.32 -20.05 -7.66
C PHE A 410 -1.09 -21.30 -8.05
N LEU A 411 -1.05 -22.37 -7.24
CA LEU A 411 -1.92 -23.53 -7.45
C LEU A 411 -3.39 -23.14 -7.32
N GLY A 412 -3.73 -22.37 -6.29
CA GLY A 412 -5.09 -21.85 -6.09
C GLY A 412 -5.56 -20.95 -7.24
N LEU A 413 -4.66 -20.13 -7.76
CA LEU A 413 -4.96 -19.23 -8.88
C LEU A 413 -5.32 -19.99 -10.16
N ILE A 414 -4.72 -21.17 -10.39
CA ILE A 414 -5.05 -22.01 -11.56
C ILE A 414 -6.52 -22.39 -11.57
N MET A 415 -7.09 -22.79 -10.43
CA MET A 415 -8.50 -23.15 -10.32
C MET A 415 -9.43 -22.01 -10.78
N PHE A 416 -9.20 -20.80 -10.27
CA PHE A 416 -10.00 -19.64 -10.65
C PHE A 416 -9.72 -19.16 -12.07
N ARG A 417 -8.49 -19.32 -12.55
CA ARG A 417 -8.13 -19.06 -13.95
C ARG A 417 -8.90 -19.98 -14.90
N GLN A 418 -9.08 -21.26 -14.59
CA GLN A 418 -9.89 -22.17 -15.41
C GLN A 418 -11.36 -21.72 -15.50
N LEU A 419 -11.92 -21.21 -14.39
CA LEU A 419 -13.26 -20.62 -14.39
C LEU A 419 -13.29 -19.35 -15.25
N GLN A 420 -12.26 -18.50 -15.17
CA GLN A 420 -12.15 -17.31 -16.00
C GLN A 420 -12.01 -17.67 -17.50
N GLU A 421 -11.22 -18.67 -17.85
CA GLU A 421 -11.03 -19.11 -19.24
C GLU A 421 -12.32 -19.71 -19.83
N ALA A 422 -13.13 -20.38 -19.00
CA ALA A 422 -14.39 -20.98 -19.45
C ALA A 422 -15.57 -20.00 -19.52
N PHE A 423 -15.66 -19.05 -18.58
CA PHE A 423 -16.83 -18.19 -18.42
C PHE A 423 -16.59 -16.70 -18.68
N GLY A 424 -15.33 -16.30 -18.84
CA GLY A 424 -14.92 -14.93 -19.15
C GLY A 424 -15.03 -13.95 -17.97
N TRP A 425 -14.40 -12.79 -18.13
CA TRP A 425 -14.36 -11.73 -17.11
C TRP A 425 -15.73 -11.10 -16.81
N GLU A 426 -16.67 -11.11 -17.76
CA GLU A 426 -18.03 -10.61 -17.50
C GLU A 426 -18.79 -11.45 -16.47
N THR A 427 -18.50 -12.75 -16.36
CA THR A 427 -19.07 -13.61 -15.32
C THR A 427 -18.50 -13.24 -13.94
N PHE A 428 -17.20 -12.95 -13.85
CA PHE A 428 -16.58 -12.43 -12.62
C PHE A 428 -17.15 -11.06 -12.21
N LYS A 429 -17.38 -10.16 -13.17
CA LYS A 429 -18.05 -8.88 -12.89
C LYS A 429 -19.47 -9.08 -12.35
N LYS A 430 -20.25 -10.01 -12.93
CA LYS A 430 -21.58 -10.38 -12.38
C LYS A 430 -21.44 -10.91 -10.95
N PHE A 431 -20.50 -11.83 -10.72
CA PHE A 431 -20.20 -12.39 -9.40
C PHE A 431 -19.89 -11.29 -8.38
N PHE A 432 -19.03 -10.32 -8.68
CA PHE A 432 -18.72 -9.24 -7.74
C PHE A 432 -19.91 -8.31 -7.46
N ARG A 433 -20.76 -8.01 -8.46
CA ARG A 433 -21.98 -7.23 -8.24
C ARG A 433 -22.95 -7.93 -7.27
N GLU A 434 -23.05 -9.26 -7.33
CA GLU A 434 -23.86 -10.03 -6.38
C GLU A 434 -23.39 -9.86 -4.94
N TYR A 435 -22.07 -9.91 -4.70
CA TYR A 435 -21.51 -9.67 -3.37
C TYR A 435 -21.71 -8.23 -2.88
N GLN A 436 -21.62 -7.25 -3.78
CA GLN A 436 -21.94 -5.86 -3.42
C GLN A 436 -23.42 -5.69 -3.05
N ALA A 437 -24.33 -6.35 -3.77
CA ALA A 437 -25.75 -6.35 -3.44
C ALA A 437 -26.04 -7.03 -2.10
N LEU A 438 -25.35 -8.13 -1.79
CA LEU A 438 -25.43 -8.80 -0.49
C LEU A 438 -24.95 -7.89 0.64
N ALA A 439 -23.80 -7.22 0.47
CA ALA A 439 -23.26 -6.31 1.47
C ALA A 439 -24.21 -5.12 1.71
N ALA A 440 -24.83 -4.59 0.67
CA ALA A 440 -25.83 -3.53 0.80
C ALA A 440 -27.09 -3.97 1.55
N LYS A 441 -27.51 -5.23 1.40
CA LYS A 441 -28.69 -5.80 2.06
C LYS A 441 -28.42 -6.19 3.52
N ASP A 442 -27.24 -6.74 3.81
CA ASP A 442 -26.79 -7.14 5.14
C ASP A 442 -25.37 -6.60 5.43
N PRO A 443 -25.27 -5.36 5.94
CA PRO A 443 -23.99 -4.73 6.28
C PRO A 443 -23.19 -5.45 7.36
N ASP A 444 -23.80 -6.33 8.16
CA ASP A 444 -23.10 -7.12 9.17
C ASP A 444 -22.42 -8.38 8.60
N GLY A 445 -22.74 -8.74 7.35
CA GLY A 445 -22.09 -9.83 6.61
C GLY A 445 -22.36 -11.21 7.22
N ALA A 446 -23.57 -11.43 7.75
CA ALA A 446 -23.92 -12.68 8.42
C ALA A 446 -23.87 -13.91 7.48
N TYR A 447 -23.96 -13.68 6.17
CA TYR A 447 -23.89 -14.69 5.12
C TYR A 447 -22.48 -15.22 4.83
N ALA A 448 -21.40 -14.59 5.34
CA ALA A 448 -20.02 -14.93 5.00
C ALA A 448 -19.07 -14.92 6.21
N LYS A 449 -19.54 -15.41 7.38
CA LYS A 449 -18.77 -15.35 8.63
C LYS A 449 -17.73 -16.47 8.76
N THR A 450 -18.06 -17.68 8.32
CA THR A 450 -17.17 -18.84 8.43
C THR A 450 -16.53 -19.19 7.10
N ASP A 451 -15.41 -19.92 7.14
CA ASP A 451 -14.73 -20.38 5.94
C ASP A 451 -15.65 -21.22 5.05
N VAL A 452 -16.46 -22.10 5.66
CA VAL A 452 -17.43 -22.95 4.95
C VAL A 452 -18.50 -22.10 4.27
N GLN A 453 -19.09 -21.13 4.99
CA GLN A 453 -20.09 -20.22 4.42
C GLN A 453 -19.55 -19.46 3.21
N LYS A 454 -18.29 -19.04 3.26
CA LYS A 454 -17.66 -18.33 2.14
C LYS A 454 -17.47 -19.23 0.93
N ARG A 455 -17.00 -20.48 1.10
CA ARG A 455 -16.84 -21.44 -0.01
C ARG A 455 -18.19 -21.82 -0.62
N ASP A 456 -19.18 -22.10 0.22
CA ASP A 456 -20.56 -22.36 -0.17
C ASP A 456 -21.14 -21.21 -0.98
N LEU A 457 -21.06 -19.99 -0.45
CA LEU A 457 -21.55 -18.80 -1.12
C LEU A 457 -20.81 -18.53 -2.43
N TRP A 458 -19.51 -18.80 -2.49
CA TRP A 458 -18.71 -18.66 -3.70
C TRP A 458 -19.23 -19.60 -4.80
N ALA A 459 -19.34 -20.91 -4.50
CA ALA A 459 -19.81 -21.92 -5.43
C ALA A 459 -21.26 -21.67 -5.88
N SER A 460 -22.16 -21.34 -4.94
CA SER A 460 -23.56 -21.01 -5.27
C SER A 460 -23.66 -19.77 -6.15
N THR A 461 -22.98 -18.68 -5.76
CA THR A 461 -23.05 -17.41 -6.51
C THR A 461 -22.44 -17.56 -7.90
N PHE A 462 -21.27 -18.18 -8.02
CA PHE A 462 -20.62 -18.38 -9.31
C PHE A 462 -21.44 -19.30 -10.21
N SER A 463 -22.01 -20.38 -9.67
CA SER A 463 -22.87 -21.29 -10.44
C SER A 463 -24.10 -20.57 -10.99
N ARG A 464 -24.75 -19.74 -10.15
CA ARG A 464 -25.92 -18.95 -10.56
C ARG A 464 -25.59 -17.94 -11.66
N VAL A 465 -24.48 -17.20 -11.55
CA VAL A 465 -24.15 -16.17 -12.55
C VAL A 465 -23.57 -16.75 -13.85
N SER A 466 -22.99 -17.96 -13.81
CA SER A 466 -22.49 -18.69 -14.98
C SER A 466 -23.56 -19.56 -15.65
N GLY A 467 -24.64 -19.90 -14.92
CA GLY A 467 -25.67 -20.82 -15.38
C GLY A 467 -25.21 -22.28 -15.43
N ARG A 468 -24.15 -22.64 -14.70
CA ARG A 468 -23.58 -23.99 -14.64
C ARG A 468 -23.32 -24.40 -13.21
N ASN A 469 -23.53 -25.67 -12.89
CA ASN A 469 -23.15 -26.23 -11.61
C ASN A 469 -21.63 -26.45 -11.56
N VAL A 470 -20.91 -25.66 -10.74
CA VAL A 470 -19.46 -25.82 -10.53
C VAL A 470 -19.11 -26.69 -9.31
N ALA A 471 -20.08 -27.28 -8.61
CA ALA A 471 -19.82 -28.17 -7.47
C ALA A 471 -18.87 -29.34 -7.81
N PRO A 472 -19.07 -30.08 -8.93
CA PRO A 472 -18.13 -31.16 -9.28
C PRO A 472 -16.70 -30.67 -9.50
N PHE A 473 -16.53 -29.45 -10.00
CA PHE A 473 -15.22 -28.83 -10.19
C PHE A 473 -14.55 -28.48 -8.85
N PHE A 474 -15.31 -27.95 -7.89
CA PHE A 474 -14.83 -27.68 -6.52
C PHE A 474 -14.39 -28.97 -5.83
N GLU A 475 -15.23 -30.01 -5.88
CA GLU A 475 -14.93 -31.34 -5.32
C GLU A 475 -13.64 -31.90 -5.92
N LYS A 476 -13.50 -31.85 -7.26
CA LYS A 476 -12.33 -32.41 -7.95
C LYS A 476 -11.03 -31.67 -7.60
N TRP A 477 -11.10 -30.37 -7.34
CA TRP A 477 -9.98 -29.58 -6.82
C TRP A 477 -9.70 -29.80 -5.32
N GLY A 478 -10.54 -30.57 -4.63
CA GLY A 478 -10.42 -30.83 -3.20
C GLY A 478 -10.91 -29.68 -2.34
N ILE A 479 -11.84 -28.85 -2.83
CA ILE A 479 -12.39 -27.68 -2.13
C ILE A 479 -13.78 -28.03 -1.59
N PRO A 480 -13.93 -28.28 -0.27
CA PRO A 480 -15.19 -28.81 0.26
C PRO A 480 -16.28 -27.75 0.30
N ILE A 481 -17.46 -28.07 -0.22
CA ILE A 481 -18.71 -27.32 -0.05
C ILE A 481 -19.72 -28.20 0.70
N SER A 482 -20.79 -27.60 1.23
CA SER A 482 -21.79 -28.37 1.97
C SER A 482 -22.75 -29.15 1.05
N ASP A 483 -23.23 -30.30 1.52
CA ASP A 483 -24.27 -31.12 0.85
C ASP A 483 -25.51 -30.30 0.47
N ALA A 484 -25.85 -29.29 1.28
CA ALA A 484 -26.97 -28.39 1.02
C ALA A 484 -26.75 -27.59 -0.28
N VAL A 485 -25.54 -27.07 -0.50
CA VAL A 485 -25.15 -26.35 -1.71
C VAL A 485 -25.05 -27.30 -2.90
N GLU A 486 -24.48 -28.49 -2.74
CA GLU A 486 -24.43 -29.49 -3.81
C GLU A 486 -25.84 -29.84 -4.30
N LYS A 487 -26.76 -30.05 -3.37
CA LYS A 487 -28.17 -30.32 -3.68
C LYS A 487 -28.84 -29.13 -4.36
N GLU A 488 -28.62 -27.91 -3.88
CA GLU A 488 -29.12 -26.68 -4.51
C GLU A 488 -28.68 -26.60 -5.99
N LEU A 489 -27.40 -26.84 -6.24
CA LEU A 489 -26.76 -26.69 -7.53
C LEU A 489 -27.06 -27.82 -8.52
N SER A 490 -27.54 -28.98 -8.06
CA SER A 490 -27.97 -30.11 -8.91
C SER A 490 -29.06 -29.75 -9.93
N SER A 491 -29.76 -28.63 -9.73
CA SER A 491 -30.75 -28.08 -10.67
C SER A 491 -30.14 -27.43 -11.92
N LEU A 492 -28.85 -27.11 -11.90
CA LEU A 492 -28.10 -26.52 -13.00
C LEU A 492 -27.29 -27.60 -13.73
N PRO A 493 -27.05 -27.46 -15.06
CA PRO A 493 -26.20 -28.40 -15.78
C PRO A 493 -24.77 -28.38 -15.25
N GLU A 494 -24.20 -29.56 -14.99
CA GLU A 494 -22.82 -29.73 -14.52
C GLU A 494 -21.79 -29.15 -15.50
N TRP A 495 -20.67 -28.69 -14.94
CA TRP A 495 -19.53 -28.21 -15.71
C TRP A 495 -18.20 -28.70 -15.13
N MET A 496 -17.27 -29.00 -16.05
CA MET A 496 -15.88 -29.34 -15.80
C MET A 496 -15.05 -28.85 -16.99
N PRO A 497 -13.79 -28.41 -16.82
CA PRO A 497 -12.92 -28.12 -17.95
C PRO A 497 -12.71 -29.35 -18.84
N TYR A 498 -12.58 -29.13 -20.15
CA TYR A 498 -12.23 -30.21 -21.08
C TYR A 498 -10.86 -30.80 -20.75
N ASN A 499 -10.71 -32.13 -20.86
CA ASN A 499 -9.48 -32.87 -20.53
C ASN A 499 -8.95 -32.66 -19.10
N PHE A 500 -9.85 -32.58 -18.13
CA PHE A 500 -9.50 -32.47 -16.71
C PHE A 500 -9.60 -33.83 -15.99
N THR A 501 -8.61 -34.24 -15.19
CA THR A 501 -7.32 -33.60 -14.89
C THR A 501 -6.33 -33.74 -16.06
N PRO A 502 -5.29 -32.89 -16.19
CA PRO A 502 -4.29 -33.04 -17.25
C PRO A 502 -3.77 -34.47 -17.30
N GLN A 503 -3.80 -35.09 -18.49
CA GLN A 503 -3.24 -36.42 -18.69
C GLN A 503 -1.73 -36.39 -18.42
N GLN A 504 -1.19 -37.49 -17.87
CA GLN A 504 0.24 -37.61 -17.49
C GLN A 504 1.18 -37.29 -18.65
#